data_AF-A0A7V2Y599-F1
#
_entry.id   AF-A0A7V2Y599-F1
#
_cell.length_a   1.000
_cell.length_b   1.000
_cell.length_c   1.000
_cell.angle_alpha   90.00
_cell.angle_beta   90.00
_cell.angle_gamma   90.00
#
_symmetry.space_group_name_H-M   'P 1'
#
loop_
_entity.id
_entity.type
_entity.pdbx_description
1 polymer ?
#
loop_
_entity_poly.entity_id
_entity_poly.type
_entity_poly.pdbx_seq_one_letter_code
_entity_poly.pdbx_strand_id
1 'polypeptide(L)'
;MTVTHHEQLEVWQQAMELVTLVYDHTRSFPRDEIYGLTGQIRRAAVSVPSNIAEGQGRRSTKEFLNHLSMARGSLIEVRTQMEIAK
;
A
#
# COMPACT_ATOMS: atom_id res chain seq x y z
N MET A 1 21.52 -13.65 3.29
CA MET A 1 20.39 -14.15 4.09
C MET A 1 19.25 -14.45 3.12
N THR A 2 18.68 -15.66 3.17
CA THR A 2 17.52 -16.00 2.34
C THR A 2 16.27 -15.49 3.05
N VAL A 3 15.58 -14.51 2.46
CA VAL A 3 14.29 -14.04 2.99
C VAL A 3 13.26 -15.14 2.80
N THR A 4 12.64 -15.58 3.88
CA THR A 4 11.63 -16.66 3.87
C THR A 4 10.23 -16.14 4.14
N HIS A 5 10.14 -15.01 4.83
CA HIS A 5 8.90 -14.38 5.25
C HIS A 5 8.86 -12.93 4.75
N HIS A 6 7.70 -12.48 4.28
CA HIS A 6 7.54 -11.14 3.71
C HIS A 6 7.75 -10.03 4.75
N GLU A 7 7.52 -10.32 6.03
CA GLU A 7 7.75 -9.43 7.17
C GLU A 7 9.23 -9.05 7.34
N GLN A 8 10.15 -9.82 6.76
CA GLN A 8 11.58 -9.51 6.75
C GLN A 8 11.98 -8.54 5.64
N LEU A 9 11.07 -8.25 4.69
CA LEU A 9 11.33 -7.29 3.62
C LEU A 9 11.21 -5.87 4.17
N GLU A 10 12.29 -5.10 4.07
CA GLU A 10 12.29 -3.68 4.46
C GLU A 10 11.18 -2.89 3.73
N VAL A 11 10.99 -3.15 2.43
CA VAL A 11 9.93 -2.51 1.64
C VAL A 11 8.52 -2.85 2.14
N TRP A 12 8.32 -4.04 2.73
CA TRP A 12 7.04 -4.39 3.34
C TRP A 12 6.83 -3.64 4.66
N GLN A 13 7.87 -3.53 5.49
CA GLN A 13 7.83 -2.78 6.76
C GLN A 13 7.52 -1.30 6.51
N GLN A 14 8.20 -0.68 5.54
CA GLN A 14 7.91 0.70 5.11
C GLN A 14 6.50 0.84 4.54
N ALA A 15 5.99 -0.16 3.81
CA ALA A 15 4.62 -0.14 3.32
C ALA A 15 3.58 -0.26 4.46
N MET A 16 3.88 -0.96 5.55
CA MET A 16 3.04 -0.99 6.75
C MET A 16 3.04 0.36 7.48
N GLU A 17 4.19 1.04 7.56
CA GLU A 17 4.29 2.40 8.08
C GLU A 17 3.45 3.38 7.23
N LEU A 18 3.50 3.27 5.90
CA LEU A 18 2.66 4.05 4.99
C LEU A 18 1.17 3.88 5.31
N VAL A 19 0.69 2.65 5.54
CA VAL A 19 -0.71 2.41 5.92
C VAL A 19 -1.06 3.16 7.20
N THR A 20 -0.22 3.06 8.23
CA THR A 20 -0.44 3.75 9.50
C THR A 20 -0.54 5.26 9.31
N LEU A 21 0.42 5.84 8.58
CA LEU A 21 0.44 7.28 8.27
C LEU A 21 -0.80 7.73 7.50
N VAL A 22 -1.24 6.95 6.52
CA VAL A 22 -2.45 7.25 5.74
C VAL A 22 -3.69 7.23 6.62
N TYR A 23 -3.83 6.22 7.50
CA TYR A 23 -4.98 6.14 8.41
C TYR A 23 -5.03 7.33 9.37
N ASP A 24 -3.89 7.75 9.88
CA ASP A 24 -3.79 8.90 10.78
C ASP A 24 -4.08 10.22 10.07
N HIS A 25 -3.51 10.46 8.88
CA HIS A 25 -3.76 11.68 8.10
C HIS A 25 -5.22 11.80 7.64
N THR A 26 -5.82 10.69 7.23
CA THR A 26 -7.22 10.68 6.76
C THR A 26 -8.23 10.70 7.91
N ARG A 27 -7.81 10.62 9.17
CA ARG A 27 -8.72 10.67 10.34
C ARG A 27 -9.40 12.03 10.48
N SER A 28 -8.75 13.11 10.06
CA SER A 28 -9.26 14.47 10.13
C SER A 28 -10.07 14.90 8.89
N PHE A 29 -10.25 14.01 7.91
CA PHE A 29 -11.02 14.34 6.70
C PHE A 29 -12.52 14.50 7.02
N PRO A 30 -13.28 15.26 6.21
CA PRO A 30 -14.72 15.38 6.38
C PRO A 30 -15.41 14.01 6.41
N ARG A 31 -16.43 13.86 7.27
CA ARG A 31 -17.16 12.58 7.41
C ARG A 31 -17.83 12.15 6.10
N ASP A 32 -18.19 13.12 5.27
CA ASP A 32 -18.87 12.90 4.00
C ASP A 32 -17.95 12.19 2.98
N GLU A 33 -16.63 12.28 3.18
CA GLU A 33 -15.59 11.63 2.36
C GLU A 33 -15.23 10.21 2.81
N ILE A 34 -15.86 9.67 3.86
CA ILE A 34 -15.55 8.33 4.40
C ILE A 34 -15.65 7.25 3.31
N TYR A 35 -16.71 7.31 2.49
CA TYR A 35 -16.91 6.40 1.36
C TYR A 35 -16.32 6.92 0.04
N GLY A 36 -15.96 8.21 0.00
CA GLY A 36 -15.29 8.88 -1.11
C GLY A 36 -13.76 8.77 -1.01
N LEU A 37 -13.09 9.91 -0.95
CA LEU A 37 -11.64 10.02 -1.04
C LEU A 37 -10.91 9.30 0.10
N THR A 38 -11.43 9.38 1.33
CA THR A 38 -10.84 8.69 2.50
C THR A 38 -10.80 7.17 2.28
N GLY A 39 -11.92 6.61 1.82
CA GLY A 39 -12.04 5.18 1.53
C GLY A 39 -11.11 4.74 0.40
N GLN A 40 -10.98 5.55 -0.65
CA GLN A 40 -10.07 5.26 -1.77
C GLN A 40 -8.60 5.26 -1.34
N ILE A 41 -8.15 6.30 -0.63
CA ILE A 41 -6.76 6.42 -0.18
C ILE A 41 -6.39 5.26 0.74
N ARG A 42 -7.26 4.91 1.71
CA ARG A 42 -7.00 3.81 2.65
C ARG A 42 -6.90 2.46 1.94
N ARG A 43 -7.78 2.18 0.98
CA ARG A 43 -7.73 0.94 0.20
C ARG A 43 -6.47 0.86 -0.65
N ALA A 44 -6.11 1.95 -1.33
CA ALA A 44 -4.89 2.02 -2.11
C ALA A 44 -3.65 1.82 -1.22
N ALA A 45 -3.60 2.43 -0.03
CA ALA A 45 -2.51 2.25 0.91
C ALA A 45 -2.37 0.81 1.39
N VAL A 46 -3.48 0.16 1.79
CA VAL A 46 -3.50 -1.25 2.22
C VAL A 46 -3.08 -2.20 1.09
N SER A 47 -3.39 -1.86 -0.16
CA SER A 47 -3.00 -2.65 -1.34
C SER A 47 -1.47 -2.72 -1.53
N VAL A 48 -0.71 -1.72 -1.08
CA VAL A 48 0.76 -1.70 -1.23
C VAL A 48 1.44 -2.86 -0.49
N PRO A 49 1.36 -2.98 0.86
CA PRO A 49 1.96 -4.12 1.57
C PRO A 49 1.31 -5.45 1.22
N SER A 50 0.01 -5.45 0.88
CA SER A 50 -0.71 -6.67 0.49
C SER A 50 -0.11 -7.29 -0.77
N ASN A 51 0.14 -6.47 -1.81
CA ASN A 51 0.78 -6.94 -3.03
C ASN A 51 2.23 -7.36 -2.82
N ILE A 52 3.00 -6.65 -1.97
CA ILE A 52 4.38 -7.05 -1.64
C ILE A 52 4.40 -8.44 -0.99
N ALA A 53 3.52 -8.66 0.00
CA ALA A 53 3.41 -9.94 0.70
C ALA A 53 2.95 -11.07 -0.23
N GLU A 54 1.90 -10.82 -1.01
CA GLU A 54 1.38 -11.79 -1.97
C GLU A 54 2.45 -12.18 -3.00
N GLY A 55 3.17 -11.18 -3.52
CA GLY A 55 4.26 -11.38 -4.46
C GLY A 55 5.41 -12.22 -3.90
N GLN A 56 5.81 -11.99 -2.65
CA GLN A 56 6.87 -12.78 -1.99
C GLN A 56 6.44 -14.24 -1.78
N GLY A 57 5.14 -14.49 -1.61
CA GLY A 57 4.58 -15.85 -1.53
C GLY A 57 4.48 -16.59 -2.87
N ARG A 58 4.77 -15.95 -4.01
CA ARG A 58 4.73 -16.59 -5.34
C ARG A 58 5.98 -17.42 -5.60
N ARG A 59 5.85 -18.40 -6.51
CA ARG A 59 6.91 -19.36 -6.81
C ARG A 59 7.93 -18.86 -7.82
N SER A 60 7.56 -17.90 -8.66
CA SER A 60 8.42 -17.37 -9.72
C SER A 60 8.76 -15.90 -9.52
N THR A 61 9.98 -15.53 -9.92
CA THR A 61 10.43 -14.12 -9.93
C THR A 61 9.51 -13.25 -10.79
N LYS A 62 8.98 -13.79 -11.90
CA LYS A 62 8.06 -13.06 -12.78
C LYS A 62 6.77 -12.66 -12.06
N GLU A 63 6.16 -13.59 -11.33
CA GLU A 63 4.96 -13.29 -10.54
C GLU A 63 5.27 -12.29 -9.42
N PHE A 64 6.41 -12.44 -8.74
CA PHE A 64 6.83 -11.48 -7.72
C PHE A 64 6.96 -10.07 -8.29
N LEU A 65 7.63 -9.91 -9.44
CA LEU A 65 7.78 -8.62 -10.11
C LEU A 65 6.43 -8.02 -10.56
N ASN A 66 5.48 -8.86 -11.01
CA ASN A 66 4.14 -8.39 -11.35
C ASN A 66 3.42 -7.81 -10.13
N HIS A 67 3.49 -8.49 -8.98
CA HIS A 67 2.92 -7.98 -7.73
C HIS A 67 3.61 -6.70 -7.24
N LEU A 68 4.93 -6.59 -7.36
CA LEU A 68 5.64 -5.34 -7.05
C LEU A 68 5.22 -4.19 -7.97
N SER A 69 4.94 -4.47 -9.24
CA SER A 69 4.39 -3.47 -10.17
C SER A 69 3.00 -2.99 -9.73
N MET A 70 2.14 -3.89 -9.28
CA MET A 70 0.82 -3.54 -8.72
C MET A 70 0.94 -2.73 -7.43
N ALA A 71 1.83 -3.12 -6.50
CA ALA A 71 2.12 -2.35 -5.30
C ALA A 71 2.57 -0.92 -5.63
N ARG A 72 3.44 -0.76 -6.63
CA ARG A 72 3.88 0.56 -7.12
C ARG A 72 2.72 1.35 -7.73
N GLY A 73 1.81 0.70 -8.45
CA GLY A 73 0.59 1.32 -8.96
C GLY A 73 -0.27 1.90 -7.83
N SER A 74 -0.55 1.10 -6.80
CA SER A 74 -1.31 1.57 -5.63
C SER A 74 -0.60 2.69 -4.86
N LEU A 75 0.74 2.68 -4.77
CA LEU A 75 1.49 3.78 -4.14
C LEU A 75 1.33 5.10 -4.91
N ILE A 76 1.35 5.05 -6.24
CA ILE A 76 1.12 6.24 -7.09
C ILE A 76 -0.32 6.75 -6.94
N GLU A 77 -1.28 5.84 -6.80
CA GLU A 77 -2.68 6.19 -6.53
C GLU A 77 -2.82 6.92 -5.18
N VAL A 78 -2.23 6.39 -4.10
CA VAL A 78 -2.18 7.07 -2.79
C VAL A 78 -1.62 8.47 -2.93
N ARG A 79 -0.46 8.62 -3.61
CA ARG A 79 0.17 9.93 -3.80
C ARG A 79 -0.76 10.90 -4.54
N THR A 80 -1.37 10.45 -5.63
CA THR A 80 -2.30 11.27 -6.44
C THR A 80 -3.49 11.72 -5.61
N GLN A 81 -4.12 10.80 -4.88
CA GLN A 81 -5.31 11.10 -4.08
C GLN A 81 -4.98 11.99 -2.87
N MET A 82 -3.79 11.86 -2.29
CA MET A 82 -3.31 12.78 -1.25
C MET A 82 -3.05 14.19 -1.79
N GLU A 83 -2.62 14.33 -3.05
CA GLU A 83 -2.54 15.65 -3.71
C GLU A 83 -3.92 16.26 -3.97
N ILE A 84 -4.92 15.45 -4.30
CA ILE A 84 -6.33 15.90 -4.44
C ILE A 84 -6.90 16.39 -3.11
N ALA A 85 -6.46 15.82 -1.99
CA ALA A 85 -6.94 16.13 -0.66
C ALA A 85 -6.32 17.39 -0.02
N LYS A 86 -5.35 18.04 -0.68
CA LYS A 86 -4.75 19.30 -0.22
C LYS A 86 -5.66 20.50 -0.48
#